data_AF-A0A485P543-F1
#
_entry.id   AF-A0A485P543-F1
#
_cell.length_a   1.000
_cell.length_b   1.000
_cell.length_c   1.000
_cell.angle_alpha   90.00
_cell.angle_beta   90.00
_cell.angle_gamma   90.00
#
_symmetry.space_group_name_H-M   'P 1'
#
loop_
_entity.id
_entity.type
_entity.pdbx_description
1 polymer ?
#
loop_
_entity_poly.entity_id
_entity_poly.type
_entity_poly.pdbx_seq_one_letter_code
_entity_poly.pdbx_strand_id
1 'polypeptide(L)' 'KPEKGVQYLIERGFVPDTPVGVAHFLLQRKGLSRQMIGEFLGNRKKQFNRDVL' A
#
# COMPACT_ATOMS: atom_id res chain seq x y z
N LYS A 1 8.64 3.34 7.45
CA LYS A 1 8.40 2.00 6.87
C LYS A 1 7.03 2.02 6.20
N PRO A 2 6.96 1.85 4.87
CA PRO A 2 5.73 1.95 4.08
C PRO A 2 4.57 1.11 4.65
N GLU A 3 4.89 -0.04 5.24
CA GLU A 3 3.90 -0.97 5.78
C GLU A 3 3.09 -0.37 6.94
N LYS A 4 3.74 0.39 7.84
CA LYS A 4 3.03 1.05 8.95
C LYS A 4 2.10 2.15 8.46
N GLY A 5 2.46 2.82 7.36
CA GLY A 5 1.63 3.86 6.74
C GLY A 5 0.37 3.27 6.13
N VAL A 6 0.50 2.19 5.36
CA VAL A 6 -0.64 1.48 4.76
C VAL A 6 -1.54 0.89 5.85
N GLN A 7 -0.97 0.25 6.86
CA GLN A 7 -1.74 -0.30 7.98
C GLN A 7 -2.54 0.79 8.72
N TYR A 8 -1.92 1.94 9.00
CA TYR A 8 -2.62 3.08 9.63
C TYR A 8 -3.79 3.58 8.78
N LEU A 9 -3.63 3.62 7.46
CA LEU A 9 -4.70 4.06 6.54
C LEU A 9 -5.86 3.05 6.50
N ILE A 10 -5.56 1.76 6.58
CA ILE A 10 -6.56 0.70 6.67
C ILE A 10 -7.32 0.80 8.01
N GLU A 11 -6.60 0.89 9.13
CA GLU A 11 -7.19 0.98 10.48
C GLU A 11 -8.08 2.21 10.66
N ARG A 12 -7.75 3.32 9.99
CA ARG A 12 -8.55 4.55 9.98
C ARG A 12 -9.72 4.52 8.98
N GLY A 13 -9.83 3.48 8.16
CA GLY A 13 -10.87 3.33 7.14
C GLY A 13 -10.66 4.21 5.90
N PHE A 14 -9.46 4.76 5.68
CA PHE A 14 -9.14 5.52 4.47
C PHE A 14 -8.90 4.64 3.24
N VAL A 15 -8.50 3.38 3.47
CA VAL A 15 -8.20 2.40 2.43
C VAL A 15 -8.86 1.07 2.80
N PRO A 16 -9.46 0.34 1.85
CA PRO A 16 -10.01 -0.97 2.13
C PRO A 16 -8.88 -1.95 2.48
N ASP A 17 -9.12 -2.88 3.41
CA ASP A 17 -8.20 -3.98 3.72
C ASP A 17 -8.23 -5.07 2.63
N THR A 18 -8.00 -4.65 1.39
CA THR A 18 -7.95 -5.53 0.22
C THR A 18 -6.74 -5.15 -0.63
N PRO A 19 -6.03 -6.11 -1.24
CA PRO A 19 -4.88 -5.82 -2.07
C PRO A 19 -5.20 -4.84 -3.20
N VAL A 20 -6.34 -5.04 -3.87
CA VAL A 20 -6.85 -4.18 -4.95
C VAL A 20 -7.14 -2.76 -4.44
N GLY A 21 -7.79 -2.62 -3.29
CA GLY A 21 -8.08 -1.31 -2.69
C GLY A 21 -6.81 -0.53 -2.34
N VAL A 22 -5.79 -1.22 -1.82
CA VAL A 22 -4.48 -0.64 -1.55
C VAL A 22 -3.76 -0.26 -2.86
N ALA A 23 -3.79 -1.10 -3.89
CA ALA A 23 -3.20 -0.80 -5.19
C ALA A 23 -3.82 0.46 -5.82
N HIS A 24 -5.15 0.54 -5.84
CA HIS A 24 -5.87 1.72 -6.33
C HIS A 24 -5.50 2.98 -5.55
N PHE A 25 -5.42 2.89 -4.22
CA PHE A 25 -5.02 4.02 -3.39
C PHE A 25 -3.59 4.50 -3.70
N LEU A 26 -2.63 3.57 -3.79
CA LEU A 26 -1.23 3.88 -4.05
C LEU A 26 -1.03 4.51 -5.45
N LEU A 27 -1.81 4.09 -6.45
CA LEU A 27 -1.71 4.58 -7.83
C LEU A 27 -2.48 5.89 -8.07
N GLN A 28 -3.60 6.12 -7.38
CA GLN A 28 -4.48 7.28 -7.64
C GLN A 28 -4.21 8.49 -6.74
N ARG A 29 -3.72 8.30 -5.50
CA ARG A 29 -3.53 9.43 -4.57
C ARG A 29 -2.27 10.25 -4.87
N LYS A 30 -2.48 11.54 -5.14
CA LYS A 30 -1.41 12.54 -5.15
C LYS A 30 -0.84 12.73 -3.73
N GLY A 31 0.47 12.93 -3.62
CA GLY A 31 1.16 13.16 -2.34
C GLY A 31 1.87 11.95 -1.74
N LEU A 32 1.81 10.78 -2.40
CA LEU A 32 2.62 9.61 -2.03
C LEU A 32 3.96 9.63 -2.76
N SER A 33 5.04 9.29 -2.06
CA SER A 33 6.36 9.14 -2.67
C SER A 33 6.40 7.90 -3.56
N ARG A 34 6.79 8.08 -4.83
CA ARG A 34 6.96 6.97 -5.79
C ARG A 34 7.98 5.94 -5.31
N GLN A 35 9.00 6.38 -4.57
CA GLN A 35 10.00 5.49 -3.98
C GLN A 35 9.38 4.60 -2.89
N MET A 36 8.54 5.15 -2.02
CA MET A 36 7.83 4.39 -0.98
C MET A 36 6.84 3.38 -1.55
N ILE A 37 6.18 3.73 -2.66
CA ILE A 37 5.31 2.80 -3.41
C ILE A 37 6.15 1.63 -3.94
N GLY A 38 7.30 1.91 -4.56
CA GLY A 38 8.22 0.88 -5.03
C GLY A 38 8.75 -0.03 -3.92
N GLU A 39 9.10 0.53 -2.75
CA GLU A 39 9.49 -0.27 -1.58
C GLU A 39 8.36 -1.17 -1.07
N PHE A 40 7.12 -0.65 -1.06
CA PHE A 40 5.95 -1.43 -0.62
C PHE A 40 5.64 -2.57 -1.60
N LEU A 41 5.55 -2.28 -2.90
CA LEU A 41 5.26 -3.28 -3.93
C LEU A 41 6.42 -4.29 -4.10
N GLY A 42 7.65 -3.83 -3.92
CA GLY A 42 8.86 -4.65 -4.00
C GLY A 42 9.07 -5.58 -2.81
N ASN A 43 8.26 -5.48 -1.74
CA ASN A 43 8.41 -6.31 -0.55
C ASN A 43 7.90 -7.75 -0.78
N ARG A 44 8.78 -8.59 -1.33
CA ARG A 44 8.52 -10.02 -1.61
C ARG A 44 8.31 -10.90 -0.37
N LYS A 45 8.63 -10.41 0.83
CA LYS A 45 8.50 -11.19 2.07
C LYS A 45 7.06 -11.27 2.57
N LYS A 46 6.19 -10.38 2.12
CA LYS A 46 4.77 -10.35 2.50
C LYS A 46 3.91 -10.76 1.31
N GLN A 47 3.07 -11.77 1.52
CA GLN A 47 2.11 -12.22 0.51
C GLN A 47 1.17 -11.09 0.09
N PHE A 48 0.64 -10.33 1.06
CA PHE A 48 -0.21 -9.17 0.80
C PHE A 48 0.43 -8.15 -0.15
N ASN A 49 1.71 -7.80 0.05
CA ASN A 49 2.42 -6.86 -0.81
C ASN A 49 2.59 -7.38 -2.24
N ARG A 50 2.71 -8.70 -2.40
CA ARG A 50 2.75 -9.35 -3.71
C ARG A 50 1.37 -9.39 -4.37
N ASP A 51 0.31 -9.54 -3.59
CA ASP A 51 -1.07 -9.57 -4.09
C ASP A 51 -1.56 -8.16 -4.50
N VAL A 52 -0.87 -7.10 -4.05
CA VAL A 52 -1.10 -5.70 -4.45
C VAL A 52 -0.45 -5.38 -5.81
N LEU A 53 0.60 -6.11 -6.21
CA LEU A 53 1.28 -5.96 -7.50
C LEU A 53 0.49 -6.66 -8.61
#